data_AF-A0A2E1FSP1-F1
#
_entry.id   AF-A0A2E1FSP1-F1
#
_cell.length_a   1.000
_cell.length_b   1.000
_cell.length_c   1.000
_cell.angle_alpha   90.00
_cell.angle_beta   90.00
_cell.angle_gamma   90.00
#
_symmetry.space_group_name_H-M   'P 1'
#
loop_
_entity.id
_entity.type
_entity.pdbx_description
1 polymer ?
#
loop_
_entity_poly.entity_id
_entity_poly.type
_entity_poly.pdbx_seq_one_letter_code
_entity_poly.pdbx_strand_id
1 'polypeptide(L)'
;MNNASITPLAIDAWRDYVLKHIVDNLETNKDNILDQFEREDTHCLTRQEIEQNGLMDFDISITLHRDKKKSFGLGLGFFKANLIR
;
A
#
# COMPACT_ATOMS: atom_id res chain seq x y z
N MET A 1 -8.24 -10.55 32.38
CA MET A 1 -7.66 -9.75 31.27
C MET A 1 -8.81 -9.00 30.62
N ASN A 2 -8.79 -7.67 30.64
CA ASN A 2 -9.89 -6.84 30.13
C ASN A 2 -10.07 -7.09 28.63
N ASN A 3 -11.14 -7.79 28.25
CA ASN A 3 -11.61 -7.86 26.87
C ASN A 3 -12.27 -6.51 26.52
N ALA A 4 -11.47 -5.45 26.41
CA ALA A 4 -11.92 -4.24 25.75
C ALA A 4 -12.24 -4.62 24.30
N SER A 5 -13.53 -4.65 23.96
CA SER A 5 -13.96 -4.89 22.58
C SER A 5 -13.29 -3.85 21.68
N ILE A 6 -12.47 -4.30 20.72
CA ILE A 6 -11.81 -3.40 19.77
C ILE A 6 -12.91 -2.63 19.03
N THR A 7 -12.90 -1.30 19.18
CA THR A 7 -13.90 -0.44 18.55
C THR A 7 -13.66 -0.34 17.04
N PRO A 8 -14.70 -0.11 16.22
CA PRO A 8 -14.53 0.21 14.80
C PRO A 8 -13.52 1.34 14.56
N LEU A 9 -13.58 2.40 15.37
CA LEU A 9 -12.65 3.52 15.30
C LEU A 9 -11.18 3.10 15.47
N ALA A 10 -10.89 2.18 16.40
CA ALA A 10 -9.52 1.67 16.59
C ALA A 10 -9.03 0.82 15.40
N ILE A 11 -9.95 0.16 14.68
CA ILE A 11 -9.63 -0.62 13.48
C ILE A 11 -9.29 0.31 12.33
N ASP A 12 -10.10 1.35 12.14
CA ASP A 12 -9.89 2.32 11.08
C ASP A 12 -8.61 3.13 11.33
N ALA A 13 -8.36 3.54 12.58
CA ALA A 13 -7.09 4.17 12.97
C ALA A 13 -5.86 3.30 12.66
N TRP A 14 -5.95 1.97 12.89
CA TRP A 14 -4.88 1.04 12.53
C TRP A 14 -4.70 0.94 11.01
N ARG A 15 -5.80 0.88 10.25
CA ARG A 15 -5.77 0.83 8.78
C ARG A 15 -5.11 2.08 8.20
N ASP A 16 -5.51 3.25 8.66
CA ASP A 16 -4.96 4.54 8.25
C ASP A 16 -3.46 4.62 8.57
N TYR A 17 -3.08 4.18 9.78
CA TYR A 17 -1.68 4.14 10.20
C TYR A 17 -0.82 3.26 9.29
N VAL A 18 -1.27 2.04 9.01
CA VAL A 18 -0.55 1.11 8.12
C VAL A 18 -0.41 1.67 6.73
N LEU A 19 -1.47 2.24 6.17
CA LEU A 19 -1.44 2.82 4.85
C LEU A 19 -0.51 4.01 4.75
N LYS A 20 -0.58 4.92 5.73
CA LYS A 20 0.35 6.05 5.81
C LYS A 20 1.79 5.56 5.80
N HIS A 21 2.11 4.55 6.61
CA HIS A 21 3.47 4.01 6.64
C HIS A 21 3.91 3.38 5.32
N ILE A 22 3.01 2.73 4.59
CA ILE A 22 3.31 2.18 3.26
C ILE A 22 3.55 3.29 2.25
N VAL A 23 2.70 4.32 2.24
CA VAL A 23 2.86 5.51 1.40
C VAL A 23 4.17 6.22 1.70
N ASP A 24 4.43 6.55 2.98
CA ASP A 24 5.65 7.21 3.43
C ASP A 24 6.90 6.39 3.04
N ASN A 25 6.84 5.06 3.14
CA ASN A 25 7.94 4.17 2.76
C ASN A 25 8.20 4.20 1.25
N LEU A 26 7.15 4.15 0.43
CA LEU A 26 7.28 4.22 -1.03
C LEU A 26 7.79 5.57 -1.50
N GLU A 27 7.32 6.68 -0.90
CA GLU A 27 7.84 8.02 -1.18
C GLU A 27 9.32 8.12 -0.83
N THR A 28 9.71 7.66 0.36
CA THR A 28 11.10 7.73 0.85
C THR A 28 12.04 6.85 0.02
N ASN A 29 11.58 5.70 -0.44
CA ASN A 29 12.41 4.73 -1.17
C ASN A 29 12.25 4.82 -2.69
N LYS A 30 11.49 5.79 -3.21
CA LYS A 30 11.14 5.88 -4.63
C LYS A 30 12.35 5.82 -5.55
N ASP A 31 13.37 6.62 -5.27
CA ASP A 31 14.59 6.69 -6.08
C ASP A 31 15.37 5.38 -6.01
N ASN A 32 15.46 4.76 -4.83
CA ASN A 32 16.12 3.46 -4.67
C ASN A 32 15.41 2.35 -5.45
N ILE A 33 14.08 2.37 -5.51
CA ILE A 33 13.28 1.42 -6.28
C ILE A 33 13.54 1.59 -7.78
N LEU A 34 13.57 2.83 -8.27
CA LEU A 34 13.89 3.14 -9.68
C LEU A 34 15.32 2.70 -10.04
N ASP A 35 16.30 3.07 -9.21
CA ASP A 35 17.70 2.76 -9.44
C ASP A 35 17.98 1.25 -9.32
N GLN A 36 17.24 0.53 -8.47
CA GLN A 36 17.32 -0.92 -8.39
C GLN A 36 16.66 -1.58 -9.60
N PHE A 37 15.47 -1.13 -10.00
CA PHE A 37 14.78 -1.64 -11.18
C PHE A 37 15.68 -1.49 -12.41
N GLU A 38 16.18 -0.29 -12.71
CA GLU A 38 17.05 -0.03 -13.87
C GLU A 38 18.35 -0.86 -13.86
N ARG A 39 18.90 -1.19 -12.68
CA ARG A 39 20.10 -2.05 -12.56
C ARG A 39 19.80 -3.53 -12.77
N GLU A 40 18.64 -4.00 -12.31
CA GLU A 40 18.20 -5.40 -12.46
C GLU A 40 17.44 -5.61 -13.78
N ASP A 41 17.18 -4.53 -14.52
CA ASP A 41 16.23 -4.53 -15.60
C ASP A 41 16.65 -5.45 -16.75
N THR A 42 15.71 -6.33 -17.11
CA THR A 42 15.80 -7.24 -18.24
C THR A 42 14.93 -6.79 -19.42
N HIS A 43 14.18 -5.70 -19.27
CA HIS A 43 13.15 -5.23 -20.19
C HIS A 43 13.48 -3.89 -20.87
N CYS A 44 14.70 -3.35 -20.64
CA CYS A 44 15.23 -2.11 -21.22
C CYS A 44 14.35 -0.86 -21.01
N LEU A 45 13.71 -0.75 -19.85
CA LEU A 45 12.92 0.41 -19.44
C LEU A 45 13.75 1.30 -18.51
N THR A 46 14.10 2.48 -18.99
CA THR A 46 14.92 3.44 -18.24
C THR A 46 14.10 4.20 -17.20
N ARG A 47 14.78 4.75 -16.19
CA ARG A 47 14.18 5.65 -15.21
C ARG A 47 13.45 6.82 -15.87
N GLN A 48 14.05 7.40 -16.91
CA GLN A 48 13.49 8.54 -17.63
C GLN A 48 12.16 8.19 -18.31
N GLU A 49 12.06 7.00 -18.91
CA GLU A 49 10.83 6.55 -19.56
C GLU A 49 9.72 6.27 -18.55
N ILE A 50 10.06 5.70 -17.39
CA ILE A 50 9.12 5.49 -16.28
C ILE A 50 8.53 6.83 -15.82
N GLU A 51 9.37 7.85 -15.63
CA GLU A 51 8.93 9.15 -15.16
C GLU A 51 8.10 9.92 -16.20
N GLN A 52 8.48 9.87 -17.48
CA GLN A 52 7.81 10.57 -18.59
C GLN A 52 6.45 9.97 -18.94
N ASN A 53 6.29 8.64 -18.79
CA ASN A 53 5.04 7.96 -19.08
C ASN A 53 4.09 7.88 -17.86
N GLY A 54 4.43 8.52 -16.74
CA GLY A 54 3.59 8.53 -15.54
C GLY A 54 3.47 7.15 -14.87
N LEU A 55 4.44 6.25 -15.09
CA LEU A 55 4.38 4.88 -14.56
C LEU A 55 4.65 4.81 -13.05
N MET A 56 4.87 5.96 -12.41
CA MET A 56 5.03 6.11 -10.95
C MET A 56 3.73 6.48 -10.24
N ASP A 57 2.62 6.61 -10.98
CA ASP A 57 1.32 6.90 -10.40
C ASP A 57 0.69 5.59 -9.93
N PHE A 58 0.80 5.31 -8.63
CA PHE A 58 0.32 4.08 -8.02
C PHE A 58 -0.98 4.28 -7.23
N ASP A 59 -1.96 3.41 -7.50
CA ASP A 59 -3.11 3.21 -6.63
C ASP A 59 -2.83 2.02 -5.70
N ILE A 60 -2.75 2.28 -4.39
CA ILE A 60 -2.49 1.23 -3.39
C ILE A 60 -3.79 0.90 -2.68
N SER A 61 -4.16 -0.38 -2.74
CA SER A 61 -5.31 -0.93 -2.02
C SER A 61 -4.84 -1.99 -1.03
N ILE A 62 -5.15 -1.79 0.24
CA ILE A 62 -4.79 -2.74 1.31
C ILE A 62 -6.05 -3.44 1.80
N THR A 63 -6.04 -4.78 1.75
CA THR A 63 -7.09 -5.60 2.37
C THR A 63 -6.52 -6.30 3.60
N LEU A 64 -6.97 -5.89 4.79
CA LEU A 64 -6.60 -6.57 6.03
C LEU A 64 -7.62 -7.68 6.34
N HIS A 65 -7.22 -8.92 6.10
CA HIS A 65 -7.97 -10.08 6.57
C HIS A 65 -7.82 -10.17 8.09
N ARG A 66 -8.89 -9.83 8.83
CA ARG A 66 -8.99 -10.31 10.21
C ARG A 66 -9.09 -11.82 10.13
N ASP A 67 -8.28 -12.54 10.91
CA ASP A 67 -8.41 -13.98 11.11
C ASP A 67 -9.78 -14.28 11.74
N LYS A 68 -10.82 -14.28 10.91
CA LYS A 68 -12.10 -14.88 11.21
C LYS A 68 -11.98 -16.31 10.76
N LYS A 69 -11.73 -17.20 11.71
CA LYS A 69 -12.04 -18.62 11.55
C LYS A 69 -13.44 -18.74 10.95
N LYS A 70 -13.48 -19.21 9.69
CA LYS A 70 -14.62 -19.76 8.95
C LYS A 70 -15.81 -18.81 8.65
N SER A 71 -16.29 -19.00 7.42
CA SER A 71 -17.60 -18.63 6.87
C SER A 71 -17.68 -17.29 6.14
N PHE A 72 -17.70 -17.42 4.82
CA PHE A 72 -18.56 -16.72 3.85
C PHE A 72 -18.85 -15.23 4.06
N GLY A 73 -18.35 -14.43 3.12
CA GLY A 73 -18.84 -13.08 2.86
C GLY A 73 -17.68 -12.13 2.56
N LEU A 74 -17.60 -11.67 1.31
CA LEU A 74 -16.78 -10.54 0.87
C LEU A 74 -17.10 -9.33 1.77
N GLY A 75 -16.33 -9.14 2.84
CA GLY A 75 -16.63 -8.19 3.90
C GLY A 75 -15.62 -7.05 3.95
N LEU A 76 -16.01 -5.90 3.39
CA LEU A 76 -15.64 -4.52 3.74
C LEU A 76 -14.23 -4.35 4.34
N GLY A 77 -13.22 -4.37 3.47
CA GLY A 77 -11.83 -4.09 3.83
C GLY A 77 -11.08 -3.27 2.79
N PHE A 78 -11.78 -2.58 1.88
CA PHE A 78 -11.14 -1.79 0.83
C PHE A 78 -10.85 -0.39 1.35
N PHE A 79 -9.57 -0.12 1.61
CA PHE A 79 -9.07 1.24 1.78
C PHE A 79 -8.23 1.60 0.56
N LYS A 80 -8.51 2.76 -0.04
CA LYS A 80 -7.79 3.30 -1.20
C LYS A 80 -7.05 4.57 -0.76
N ALA A 81 -5.72 4.60 -0.90
CA ALA A 81 -4.99 5.86 -0.96
C ALA A 81 -4.41 6.03 -2.36
N ASN A 82 -4.48 7.26 -2.84
CA ASN A 82 -3.90 7.67 -4.11
C ASN A 82 -2.59 8.38 -3.79
N LEU A 83 -1.48 7.92 -4.39
CA LEU A 83 -0.26 8.72 -4.45
C LEU A 83 -0.40 9.65 -5.66
N ILE A 84 -0.92 10.87 -5.48
CA ILE A 84 -1.01 11.85 -6.58
C ILE A 84 0.28 12.68 -6.56
N ARG A 85 0.96 12.68 -7.71
CA ARG A 85 2.22 13.37 -7.99
C ARG A 85 2.12 14.89 -7.91
#